data_AF-A0A326RX77-F1
#
_entry.id   AF-A0A326RX77-F1
#
_cell.length_a   1.000
_cell.length_b   1.000
_cell.length_c   1.000
_cell.angle_alpha   90.00
_cell.angle_beta   90.00
_cell.angle_gamma   90.00
#
_symmetry.space_group_name_H-M   'P 1'
#
loop_
_entity.id
_entity.type
_entity.pdbx_description
1 polymer ?
#
loop_
_entity_poly.entity_id
_entity_poly.type
_entity_poly.pdbx_seq_one_letter_code
_entity_poly.pdbx_strand_id
1 'polypeptide(L)'
;MKSVFKLAIIFIFTGVAFSQQAYSQEVLAQSEPTKKELKLASSLEKAKSDLEKSKLKLANLRTSYDKKRKRFEKQNSKGKLSPNAVASHTKTLNNLSKKISSEESKIQKLEKYIVQNGG
;
A
#
# COMPACT_ATOMS: atom_id res chain seq x y z
N MET A 1 25.77 30.19 -37.72
CA MET A 1 24.75 31.27 -37.70
C MET A 1 24.34 31.57 -39.12
N LYS A 2 23.02 31.61 -39.39
CA LYS A 2 22.33 32.25 -40.54
C LYS A 2 22.56 31.53 -41.89
N SER A 3 21.57 31.22 -42.73
CA SER A 3 20.15 31.57 -42.73
C SER A 3 19.35 30.56 -43.56
N VAL A 4 18.12 30.40 -43.13
CA VAL A 4 16.93 29.77 -43.72
C VAL A 4 16.57 30.18 -45.16
N PHE A 5 15.60 29.43 -45.69
CA PHE A 5 14.58 29.75 -46.70
C PHE A 5 14.86 29.34 -48.16
N LYS A 6 14.17 28.27 -48.61
CA LYS A 6 13.14 28.36 -49.66
C LYS A 6 12.25 27.11 -49.70
N LEU A 7 10.96 27.41 -49.54
CA LEU A 7 9.79 26.55 -49.68
C LEU A 7 9.57 26.24 -51.18
N ALA A 8 9.20 25.00 -51.52
CA ALA A 8 8.48 24.71 -52.76
C ALA A 8 7.51 23.55 -52.52
N ILE A 9 6.25 23.92 -52.34
CA ILE A 9 5.08 23.05 -52.28
C ILE A 9 4.73 22.67 -53.72
N ILE A 10 4.69 21.38 -54.04
CA ILE A 10 4.05 20.88 -55.27
C ILE A 10 2.82 20.09 -54.85
N PHE A 11 1.68 20.71 -55.06
CA PHE A 11 0.34 20.14 -54.98
C PHE A 11 0.13 19.28 -56.24
N ILE A 12 0.01 17.96 -56.10
CA ILE A 12 -0.54 17.11 -57.18
C ILE A 12 -1.93 16.67 -56.72
N PHE A 13 -2.91 17.40 -57.24
CA PHE A 13 -4.32 17.09 -57.14
C PHE A 13 -4.70 16.26 -58.37
N THR A 14 -4.81 14.94 -58.20
CA THR A 14 -5.50 14.07 -59.16
C THR A 14 -6.35 13.09 -58.36
N GLY A 15 -7.63 13.42 -58.22
CA GLY A 15 -8.64 12.45 -57.83
C GLY A 15 -8.89 11.46 -58.98
N VAL A 16 -9.26 10.23 -58.64
CA VAL A 16 -10.58 9.64 -58.89
C VAL A 16 -10.60 8.23 -58.27
N ALA A 17 -11.39 8.12 -57.20
CA ALA A 17 -12.33 7.06 -56.85
C ALA A 17 -11.91 5.58 -56.68
N PHE A 18 -12.65 4.96 -55.74
CA PHE A 18 -12.87 3.52 -55.55
C PHE A 18 -11.80 2.69 -54.84
N SER A 19 -11.86 2.71 -53.51
CA SER A 19 -12.49 1.60 -52.76
C SER A 19 -12.55 1.98 -51.29
N GLN A 20 -13.76 2.28 -50.79
CA GLN A 20 -14.05 2.28 -49.38
C GLN A 20 -13.97 0.82 -48.89
N GLN A 21 -12.77 0.34 -48.60
CA GLN A 21 -12.60 -0.79 -47.72
C GLN A 21 -12.59 -0.19 -46.33
N ALA A 22 -13.79 -0.17 -45.71
CA ALA A 22 -13.95 0.10 -44.30
C ALA A 22 -13.12 -0.95 -43.54
N TYR A 23 -11.84 -0.64 -43.33
CA TYR A 23 -11.14 -1.17 -42.19
C TYR A 23 -11.91 -0.61 -41.00
N SER A 24 -12.78 -1.45 -40.45
CA SER A 24 -13.28 -1.32 -39.09
C SER A 24 -12.06 -1.09 -38.21
N GLN A 25 -11.75 0.19 -38.00
CA GLN A 25 -10.88 0.62 -36.94
C GLN A 25 -11.65 0.18 -35.71
N GLU A 26 -11.30 -0.99 -35.18
CA GLU A 26 -11.58 -1.33 -33.80
C GLU A 26 -10.88 -0.23 -33.00
N VAL A 27 -11.62 0.85 -32.78
CA VAL A 27 -11.36 1.79 -31.72
C VAL A 27 -11.39 0.90 -30.50
N LEU A 28 -10.22 0.47 -30.06
CA LEU A 28 -9.98 0.01 -28.71
C LEU A 28 -10.38 1.21 -27.84
N ALA A 29 -11.68 1.35 -27.62
CA ALA A 29 -12.24 2.27 -26.68
C ALA A 29 -11.62 1.85 -25.36
N GLN A 30 -10.60 2.59 -24.93
CA GLN A 30 -10.17 2.54 -23.56
C GLN A 30 -11.40 2.95 -22.75
N SER A 31 -12.12 1.94 -22.25
CA SER A 31 -13.24 2.14 -21.36
C SER A 31 -12.74 3.00 -20.22
N GLU A 32 -13.32 4.20 -20.06
CA GLU A 32 -13.04 4.97 -18.86
C GLU A 32 -13.41 4.13 -17.63
N PRO A 33 -12.59 4.19 -16.55
CA PRO A 33 -12.86 3.40 -15.37
C PRO A 33 -14.20 3.82 -14.78
N THR A 34 -15.05 2.83 -14.56
CA THR A 34 -16.33 2.99 -13.89
C THR A 34 -16.11 3.55 -12.48
N LYS A 35 -17.13 4.24 -11.92
CA LYS A 35 -17.11 4.70 -10.52
C LYS A 35 -16.80 3.57 -9.52
N LYS A 36 -17.15 2.33 -9.84
CA LYS A 36 -16.86 1.15 -9.01
C LYS A 36 -15.36 0.82 -9.02
N GLU A 37 -14.72 0.85 -10.19
CA GLU A 37 -13.29 0.61 -10.34
C GLU A 37 -12.46 1.70 -9.65
N LEU A 38 -12.85 2.97 -9.79
CA LEU A 38 -12.19 4.08 -9.08
C LEU A 38 -12.30 3.95 -7.55
N LYS A 39 -13.47 3.56 -7.03
CA LYS A 39 -13.67 3.31 -5.59
C LYS A 39 -12.84 2.13 -5.10
N LEU A 40 -12.75 1.06 -5.89
CA LEU A 40 -11.95 -0.12 -5.57
C LEU A 40 -10.45 0.23 -5.52
N ALA A 41 -9.96 0.95 -6.53
CA ALA A 41 -8.57 1.41 -6.58
C ALA A 41 -8.21 2.28 -5.37
N SER A 42 -9.05 3.25 -5.01
CA SER A 42 -8.85 4.09 -3.83
C SER A 42 -8.88 3.28 -2.52
N SER A 43 -9.78 2.29 -2.42
CA SER A 43 -9.87 1.43 -1.23
C SER A 43 -8.65 0.52 -1.09
N LEU A 44 -8.11 0.01 -2.21
CA LEU A 44 -6.87 -0.76 -2.25
C LEU A 44 -5.66 0.08 -1.86
N GLU A 45 -5.55 1.30 -2.37
CA GLU A 45 -4.47 2.21 -2.01
C GLU A 45 -4.50 2.53 -0.52
N LYS A 46 -5.68 2.82 0.03
CA LYS A 46 -5.86 3.02 1.47
C LYS A 46 -5.48 1.77 2.27
N ALA A 47 -5.90 0.58 1.84
CA ALA A 47 -5.55 -0.66 2.50
C ALA A 47 -4.03 -0.92 2.50
N LYS A 48 -3.33 -0.62 1.39
CA LYS A 48 -1.87 -0.71 1.30
C LYS A 48 -1.19 0.29 2.25
N SER A 49 -1.66 1.53 2.30
CA SER A 49 -1.17 2.54 3.26
C SER A 49 -1.37 2.11 4.71
N ASP A 50 -2.56 1.59 5.04
CA ASP A 50 -2.89 1.12 6.38
C ASP A 50 -2.08 -0.12 6.76
N LEU A 51 -1.77 -1.01 5.81
CA LEU A 51 -0.91 -2.16 6.00
C LEU A 51 0.50 -1.73 6.43
N GLU A 52 1.11 -0.79 5.72
CA GLU A 52 2.45 -0.30 6.05
C GLU A 52 2.49 0.40 7.41
N LYS A 53 1.47 1.23 7.72
CA LYS A 53 1.33 1.84 9.06
C LYS A 53 1.20 0.77 10.16
N SER A 54 0.41 -0.27 9.91
CA SER A 54 0.22 -1.37 10.86
C SER A 54 1.49 -2.19 11.05
N LYS A 55 2.26 -2.48 9.99
CA LYS A 55 3.57 -3.14 10.09
C LYS A 55 4.57 -2.33 10.92
N LEU A 56 4.66 -1.03 10.67
CA LEU A 56 5.52 -0.13 11.46
C LEU A 56 5.10 -0.11 12.93
N LYS A 57 3.78 -0.02 13.19
CA LYS A 57 3.25 -0.07 14.55
C LYS A 57 3.55 -1.40 15.25
N LEU A 58 3.41 -2.53 14.55
CA LEU A 58 3.78 -3.85 15.07
C LEU A 58 5.26 -3.92 15.45
N ALA A 59 6.16 -3.41 14.59
CA ALA A 59 7.59 -3.36 14.87
C ALA A 59 7.90 -2.54 16.14
N ASN A 60 7.25 -1.37 16.29
CA ASN A 60 7.39 -0.52 17.48
C ASN A 60 6.85 -1.19 18.75
N LEU A 61 5.71 -1.89 18.66
CA LEU A 61 5.15 -2.64 19.77
C LEU A 61 6.07 -3.79 20.22
N ARG A 62 6.61 -4.57 19.28
CA ARG A 62 7.57 -5.65 19.56
C ARG A 62 8.84 -5.11 20.20
N THR A 63 9.42 -4.04 19.65
CA THR A 63 10.60 -3.37 20.23
C THR A 63 10.33 -2.89 21.66
N SER A 64 9.17 -2.30 21.90
CA SER A 64 8.76 -1.83 23.22
C SER A 64 8.55 -2.97 24.22
N TYR A 65 7.93 -4.07 23.76
CA TYR A 65 7.76 -5.29 24.55
C TYR A 65 9.12 -5.85 24.96
N ASP A 66 10.03 -6.05 24.01
CA ASP A 66 11.35 -6.63 24.26
C ASP A 66 12.19 -5.77 25.20
N LYS A 67 12.19 -4.45 25.01
CA LYS A 67 12.90 -3.52 25.89
C LYS A 67 12.37 -3.61 27.32
N LYS A 68 11.04 -3.64 27.50
CA LYS A 68 10.42 -3.75 28.83
C LYS A 68 10.65 -5.12 29.45
N ARG A 69 10.56 -6.19 28.66
CA ARG A 69 10.82 -7.57 29.08
C ARG A 69 12.25 -7.71 29.59
N LYS A 70 13.24 -7.32 28.79
CA LYS A 70 14.67 -7.36 29.17
C LYS A 70 14.94 -6.55 30.45
N ARG A 71 14.34 -5.36 30.58
CA ARG A 71 14.47 -4.55 31.81
C ARG A 71 13.86 -5.25 33.01
N PHE A 72 12.65 -5.79 32.86
CA PHE A 72 11.95 -6.53 33.91
C PHE A 72 12.77 -7.74 34.37
N GLU A 73 13.21 -8.60 33.44
CA GLU A 73 14.05 -9.77 33.73
C GLU A 73 15.35 -9.39 34.44
N LYS A 74 16.03 -8.33 33.98
CA LYS A 74 17.26 -7.81 34.61
C LYS A 74 17.03 -7.28 36.04
N GLN A 75 15.88 -6.67 36.31
CA GLN A 75 15.57 -6.15 37.64
C GLN A 75 15.11 -7.27 38.58
N ASN A 76 14.29 -8.18 38.06
CA ASN A 76 13.74 -9.31 38.81
C ASN A 76 14.83 -10.31 39.23
N SER A 77 15.74 -10.67 38.30
CA SER A 77 16.88 -11.55 38.59
C SER A 77 17.83 -11.00 39.66
N LYS A 78 17.84 -9.67 39.86
CA LYS A 78 18.64 -9.01 40.90
C LYS A 78 17.88 -8.82 42.22
N GLY A 79 16.66 -9.36 42.34
CA GLY A 79 15.80 -9.17 43.51
C GLY A 79 15.37 -7.72 43.75
N LYS A 80 15.47 -6.84 42.73
CA LYS A 80 15.22 -5.40 42.87
C LYS A 80 13.75 -4.99 42.77
N LEU A 81 12.84 -5.94 42.58
CA LEU A 81 11.43 -5.68 42.39
C LEU A 81 10.65 -6.20 43.59
N SER A 82 9.77 -5.35 44.13
CA SER A 82 8.75 -5.78 45.08
C SER A 82 7.66 -6.60 44.37
N PRO A 83 6.88 -7.41 45.09
CA PRO A 83 5.77 -8.17 44.50
C PRO A 83 4.79 -7.31 43.69
N ASN A 84 4.48 -6.10 44.19
CA ASN A 84 3.61 -5.14 43.50
C ASN A 84 4.24 -4.64 42.18
N ALA A 85 5.55 -4.39 42.18
CA ALA A 85 6.26 -4.00 40.97
C ALA A 85 6.28 -5.14 39.94
N VAL A 86 6.48 -6.39 40.39
CA VAL A 86 6.40 -7.58 39.53
C VAL A 86 5.02 -7.71 38.87
N ALA A 87 3.95 -7.56 39.65
CA ALA A 87 2.58 -7.61 39.13
C ALA A 87 2.32 -6.50 38.09
N SER A 88 2.76 -5.27 38.37
CA SER A 88 2.62 -4.13 37.46
C SER A 88 3.37 -4.32 36.13
N HIS A 89 4.62 -4.79 36.20
CA HIS A 89 5.40 -5.13 35.01
C HIS A 89 4.76 -6.24 34.18
N THR A 90 4.29 -7.30 34.85
CA THR A 90 3.60 -8.43 34.21
C THR A 90 2.33 -7.97 33.49
N LYS A 91 1.50 -7.14 34.14
CA LYS A 91 0.30 -6.55 33.52
C LYS A 91 0.64 -5.70 32.30
N THR A 92 1.71 -4.91 32.38
CA THR A 92 2.17 -4.08 31.26
C THR A 92 2.61 -4.94 30.06
N LEU A 93 3.39 -6.00 30.31
CA LEU A 93 3.83 -6.93 29.26
C LEU A 93 2.65 -7.67 28.64
N ASN A 94 1.69 -8.14 29.45
CA ASN A 94 0.47 -8.78 28.95
C ASN A 94 -0.34 -7.83 28.05
N ASN A 95 -0.52 -6.57 28.46
CA ASN A 95 -1.21 -5.57 27.65
C ASN A 95 -0.51 -5.31 26.31
N LEU A 96 0.82 -5.26 26.30
CA LEU A 96 1.59 -5.12 25.06
C LEU A 96 1.44 -6.36 24.17
N SER A 97 1.47 -7.57 24.75
CA SER A 97 1.25 -8.82 24.02
C SER A 97 -0.13 -8.85 23.35
N LYS A 98 -1.19 -8.41 24.04
CA LYS A 98 -2.53 -8.29 23.46
C LYS A 98 -2.59 -7.29 22.31
N LYS A 99 -1.92 -6.14 22.45
CA LYS A 99 -1.81 -5.14 21.38
C LYS A 99 -1.06 -5.69 20.16
N ILE A 100 0.01 -6.45 20.37
CA ILE A 100 0.76 -7.13 19.30
C ILE A 100 -0.16 -8.09 18.53
N SER A 101 -0.85 -8.99 19.24
CA SER A 101 -1.75 -9.97 18.61
C SER A 101 -2.91 -9.29 17.85
N SER A 102 -3.47 -8.22 18.41
CA SER A 102 -4.51 -7.43 17.75
C SER A 102 -4.02 -6.78 16.45
N GLU A 103 -2.79 -6.22 16.47
CA GLU A 103 -2.19 -5.59 15.28
C GLU A 103 -1.80 -6.64 14.23
N GLU A 104 -1.31 -7.82 14.63
CA GLU A 104 -1.04 -8.95 13.73
C GLU A 104 -2.31 -9.42 13.02
N SER A 105 -3.43 -9.55 13.75
CA SER A 105 -4.72 -9.90 13.15
C SER A 105 -5.20 -8.82 12.18
N LYS A 106 -4.96 -7.54 12.47
CA LYS A 106 -5.29 -6.44 11.55
C LYS A 106 -4.46 -6.53 10.26
N ILE A 107 -3.16 -6.79 10.38
CA ILE A 107 -2.27 -7.00 9.22
C ILE A 107 -2.78 -8.15 8.36
N GLN A 108 -3.08 -9.31 8.95
CA GLN A 108 -3.62 -10.47 8.21
C GLN A 108 -4.91 -10.13 7.45
N LYS A 109 -5.83 -9.37 8.06
CA LYS A 109 -7.07 -8.94 7.40
C LYS A 109 -6.81 -7.99 6.23
N LEU A 110 -5.88 -7.06 6.38
CA LEU A 110 -5.48 -6.13 5.31
C LEU A 110 -4.78 -6.86 4.17
N GLU A 111 -3.85 -7.75 4.46
CA GLU A 111 -3.16 -8.59 3.47
C GLU A 111 -4.16 -9.44 2.70
N LYS A 112 -5.08 -10.11 3.40
CA LYS A 112 -6.14 -10.91 2.76
C LYS A 112 -7.02 -10.04 1.86
N TYR A 113 -7.44 -8.86 2.32
CA TYR A 113 -8.24 -7.94 1.52
C TYR A 113 -7.49 -7.50 0.25
N ILE A 114 -6.21 -7.13 0.37
CA ILE A 114 -5.38 -6.71 -0.77
C ILE A 114 -5.20 -7.86 -1.76
N VAL A 115 -4.91 -9.08 -1.31
CA VAL A 115 -4.78 -10.25 -2.20
C VAL A 115 -6.09 -10.56 -2.92
N GLN A 116 -7.23 -10.49 -2.21
CA GLN A 116 -8.53 -10.81 -2.80
C GLN A 116 -9.05 -9.78 -3.79
N ASN A 117 -8.63 -8.51 -3.66
CA ASN A 117 -9.17 -7.40 -4.44
C ASN A 117 -8.14 -6.75 -5.37
N GLY A 118 -6.85 -6.97 -5.12
CA GLY A 118 -5.75 -6.24 -5.74
C GLY A 118 -5.05 -6.95 -6.90
N GLY A 119 -5.19 -8.28 -7.02
CA GLY A 119 -4.52 -9.08 -8.06
C GLY A 119 -3.02 -9.13 -7.85
#